data_AF-W6MGM7-F1
#
_entry.id   AF-W6MGM7-F1
#
_cell.length_a   1.000
_cell.length_b   1.000
_cell.length_c   1.000
_cell.angle_alpha   90.00
_cell.angle_beta   90.00
_cell.angle_gamma   90.00
#
_symmetry.space_group_name_H-M   'P 1'
#
loop_
_entity.id
_entity.type
_entity.pdbx_description
1 polymer ?
#
loop_
_entity_poly.entity_id
_entity_poly.type
_entity_poly.pdbx_seq_one_letter_code
_entity_poly.pdbx_strand_id
1 'polypeptide(L)'
;MALNSSWKDSLLTAEVFSRKSQYVLEEINKTMVQLTNPAWLPIQISVSFLVTVVFPTFYFFLRKSRKRAESAVKIEVIAPEEAKPHWKGKRLNPVSIRNPDEPAFIQSYCPATGQYLGKFKSSTTEDIDTAIALAAEAQQKFALTSFKERRKVLRTLNQFICDNQEIIARVACRDSGKTMVDASMGEILVTLEKINWILKNGEKSLKTSTRPGPSNLLMSYKRAEVRYEPLGVVAALVSWNYPFHNLMGPVIASIFTGNALLFWDVDMILILFSWCAAGQKTLII
;
A
#
# COMPACT_ATOMS: atom_id res chain seq x y z
N MET A 1 6.92 20.11 -79.51
CA MET A 1 7.61 19.02 -78.79
C MET A 1 7.04 18.98 -77.37
N ALA A 2 6.82 17.77 -76.82
CA ALA A 2 6.46 17.51 -75.40
C ALA A 2 4.99 17.69 -74.94
N LEU A 3 4.10 16.77 -75.35
CA LEU A 3 2.90 16.40 -74.58
C LEU A 3 2.61 14.91 -74.81
N ASN A 4 3.42 13.98 -74.26
CA ASN A 4 3.08 12.54 -74.33
C ASN A 4 3.76 11.59 -73.31
N SER A 5 4.50 12.09 -72.32
CA SER A 5 5.19 11.23 -71.33
C SER A 5 4.39 11.04 -70.01
N SER A 6 3.75 12.10 -69.51
CA SER A 6 3.10 12.10 -68.18
C SER A 6 1.91 11.13 -68.03
N TRP A 7 1.12 10.92 -69.09
CA TRP A 7 -0.01 9.98 -69.07
C TRP A 7 0.44 8.51 -69.13
N LYS A 8 1.55 8.23 -69.81
CA LYS A 8 2.12 6.87 -69.88
C LYS A 8 2.70 6.43 -68.54
N ASP A 9 3.37 7.33 -67.83
CA ASP A 9 3.92 7.06 -66.48
C ASP A 9 2.81 6.86 -65.43
N SER A 10 1.69 7.59 -65.57
CA SER A 10 0.50 7.45 -64.71
C SER A 10 -0.24 6.13 -64.96
N LEU A 11 -0.32 5.68 -66.21
CA LEU A 11 -0.90 4.38 -66.56
C LEU A 11 -0.01 3.22 -66.09
N LEU A 12 1.32 3.34 -66.23
CA LEU A 12 2.28 2.35 -65.75
C LEU A 12 2.25 2.21 -64.22
N THR A 13 2.12 3.31 -63.48
CA THR A 13 2.00 3.28 -62.01
C THR A 13 0.68 2.68 -61.54
N ALA A 14 -0.44 2.96 -62.22
CA ALA A 14 -1.73 2.33 -61.95
C ALA A 14 -1.71 0.80 -62.24
N GLU A 15 -1.04 0.39 -63.31
CA GLU A 15 -0.89 -1.03 -63.68
C GLU A 15 0.00 -1.80 -62.67
N VAL A 16 1.09 -1.18 -62.21
CA VAL A 16 1.96 -1.74 -61.17
C VAL A 16 1.23 -1.85 -59.82
N PHE A 17 0.41 -0.85 -59.46
CA PHE A 17 -0.40 -0.89 -58.25
C PHE A 17 -1.47 -1.98 -58.32
N SER A 18 -2.13 -2.13 -59.48
CA SER A 18 -3.09 -3.22 -59.75
C SER A 18 -2.44 -4.60 -59.63
N ARG A 19 -1.25 -4.81 -60.21
CA ARG A 19 -0.51 -6.08 -60.10
C ARG A 19 -0.07 -6.38 -58.67
N LYS A 20 0.39 -5.38 -57.90
CA LYS A 20 0.70 -5.55 -56.47
C LYS A 20 -0.53 -5.91 -55.66
N SER A 21 -1.66 -5.25 -55.91
CA SER A 21 -2.95 -5.55 -55.28
C SER A 21 -3.38 -6.99 -55.56
N GLN A 22 -3.33 -7.43 -56.83
CA GLN A 22 -3.67 -8.80 -57.19
C GLN A 22 -2.73 -9.84 -56.56
N TYR A 23 -1.42 -9.56 -56.50
CA TYR A 23 -0.45 -10.43 -55.85
C TYR A 23 -0.74 -10.60 -54.35
N VAL A 24 -1.03 -9.49 -53.64
CA VAL A 24 -1.41 -9.52 -52.22
C VAL A 24 -2.71 -10.30 -52.01
N LEU A 25 -3.71 -10.10 -52.88
CA LEU A 25 -4.97 -10.85 -52.82
C LEU A 25 -4.74 -12.36 -53.06
N GLU A 26 -3.83 -12.72 -53.96
CA GLU A 26 -3.48 -14.11 -54.24
C GLU A 26 -2.72 -14.77 -53.08
N GLU A 27 -1.82 -14.04 -52.43
CA GLU A 27 -1.14 -14.49 -51.21
C GLU A 27 -2.11 -14.70 -50.04
N ILE A 28 -3.04 -13.76 -49.85
CA ILE A 28 -4.11 -13.88 -48.85
C ILE A 28 -4.98 -15.10 -49.17
N ASN A 29 -5.34 -15.31 -50.44
CA ASN A 29 -6.17 -16.44 -50.83
C ASN A 29 -5.43 -17.78 -50.62
N LYS A 30 -4.13 -17.84 -50.93
CA LYS A 30 -3.27 -19.02 -50.65
C LYS A 30 -3.18 -19.34 -49.16
N THR A 31 -3.04 -18.33 -48.31
CA THR A 31 -3.05 -18.52 -46.84
C THR A 31 -4.43 -18.94 -46.33
N MET A 32 -5.53 -18.39 -46.86
CA MET A 32 -6.89 -18.78 -46.50
C MET A 32 -7.23 -20.22 -46.92
N VAL A 33 -6.73 -20.67 -48.07
CA VAL A 33 -6.86 -22.07 -48.54
C VAL A 33 -6.03 -23.02 -47.67
N GLN A 34 -4.83 -22.62 -47.24
CA GLN A 34 -4.04 -23.42 -46.28
C GLN A 34 -4.73 -23.53 -44.92
N LEU A 35 -5.36 -22.46 -44.44
CA LEU A 35 -6.10 -22.43 -43.17
C LEU A 35 -7.40 -23.25 -43.21
N THR A 36 -7.98 -23.52 -44.37
CA THR A 36 -9.19 -24.36 -44.53
C THR A 36 -8.88 -25.84 -44.80
N ASN A 37 -7.60 -26.21 -44.93
CA ASN A 37 -7.19 -27.60 -45.15
C ASN A 37 -7.39 -28.45 -43.88
N PRO A 38 -8.11 -29.59 -43.96
CA PRO A 38 -8.43 -30.45 -42.81
C PRO A 38 -7.20 -31.00 -42.08
N ALA A 39 -6.03 -31.06 -42.74
CA ALA A 39 -4.77 -31.46 -42.10
C ALA A 39 -4.30 -30.49 -41.00
N TRP A 40 -4.71 -29.21 -41.07
CA TRP A 40 -4.36 -28.18 -40.08
C TRP A 40 -5.41 -28.03 -38.97
N LEU A 41 -6.59 -28.63 -39.14
CA LEU A 41 -7.69 -28.56 -38.18
C LEU A 41 -7.28 -29.01 -36.76
N PRO A 42 -6.52 -30.11 -36.56
CA PRO A 42 -6.06 -30.50 -35.22
C PRO A 42 -5.13 -29.47 -34.57
N ILE A 43 -4.28 -28.83 -35.38
CA ILE A 43 -3.35 -27.78 -34.92
C ILE A 43 -4.15 -26.53 -34.54
N GLN A 44 -5.12 -26.12 -35.37
CA GLN A 44 -5.99 -24.98 -35.08
C GLN A 44 -6.83 -25.19 -33.82
N ILE A 45 -7.40 -26.38 -33.63
CA ILE A 45 -8.14 -26.74 -32.42
C ILE A 45 -7.21 -26.70 -31.21
N SER A 46 -6.00 -27.25 -31.32
CA SER A 46 -5.02 -27.26 -30.23
C SER A 46 -4.56 -25.86 -29.84
N VAL A 47 -4.25 -25.01 -30.82
CA VAL A 47 -3.85 -23.60 -30.59
C VAL A 47 -5.01 -22.81 -29.99
N SER A 48 -6.23 -22.97 -30.52
CA SER A 48 -7.43 -22.30 -30.00
C SER A 48 -7.72 -22.73 -28.56
N PHE A 49 -7.61 -24.02 -28.25
CA PHE A 49 -7.77 -24.54 -26.91
C PHE A 49 -6.70 -24.00 -25.94
N LEU A 50 -5.44 -23.91 -26.39
CA LEU A 50 -4.37 -23.31 -25.59
C LEU A 50 -4.66 -21.84 -25.26
N VAL A 51 -5.04 -21.04 -26.26
CA VAL A 51 -5.28 -19.58 -26.13
C VAL A 51 -6.55 -19.26 -25.34
N THR A 52 -7.62 -20.03 -25.53
CA THR A 52 -8.93 -19.73 -24.92
C THR A 52 -9.17 -20.42 -23.59
N VAL A 53 -8.54 -21.58 -23.36
CA VAL A 53 -8.74 -22.38 -22.14
C VAL A 53 -7.48 -22.41 -21.31
N VAL A 54 -6.36 -22.89 -21.85
CA VAL A 54 -5.16 -23.17 -21.03
C VAL A 54 -4.53 -21.89 -20.49
N PHE A 55 -4.23 -20.90 -21.34
CA PHE A 55 -3.61 -19.65 -20.92
C PHE A 55 -4.47 -18.84 -19.95
N PRO A 56 -5.78 -18.62 -20.18
CA PRO A 56 -6.63 -17.89 -19.24
C PRO A 56 -6.81 -18.64 -17.92
N THR A 57 -6.94 -19.96 -17.95
CA THR A 57 -7.05 -20.79 -16.74
C THR A 57 -5.74 -20.74 -15.94
N PHE A 58 -4.60 -20.89 -16.60
CA PHE A 58 -3.28 -20.75 -15.99
C PHE A 58 -3.06 -19.35 -15.41
N TYR A 59 -3.42 -18.29 -16.16
CA TYR A 59 -3.37 -16.91 -15.68
C TYR A 59 -4.28 -16.71 -14.45
N PHE A 60 -5.49 -17.27 -14.45
CA PHE A 60 -6.41 -17.23 -13.31
C PHE A 60 -5.81 -17.92 -12.09
N PHE A 61 -5.24 -19.12 -12.24
CA PHE A 61 -4.57 -19.83 -11.15
C PHE A 61 -3.34 -19.09 -10.63
N LEU A 62 -2.51 -18.51 -11.50
CA LEU A 62 -1.38 -17.66 -11.10
C LEU A 62 -1.85 -16.43 -10.33
N ARG A 63 -2.90 -15.75 -10.81
CA ARG A 63 -3.48 -14.58 -10.16
C ARG A 63 -4.07 -14.93 -8.79
N LYS A 64 -4.78 -16.06 -8.68
CA LYS A 64 -5.34 -16.58 -7.43
C LYS A 64 -4.24 -16.97 -6.44
N SER A 65 -3.18 -17.64 -6.90
CA SER A 65 -2.01 -17.99 -6.10
C SER A 65 -1.29 -16.76 -5.55
N ARG A 66 -1.04 -15.75 -6.40
CA ARG A 66 -0.47 -14.45 -5.97
C ARG A 66 -1.34 -13.76 -4.92
N LYS A 67 -2.66 -13.71 -5.13
CA LYS A 67 -3.60 -13.13 -4.16
C LYS A 67 -3.56 -13.86 -2.82
N ARG A 68 -3.50 -15.20 -2.82
CA ARG A 68 -3.42 -16.01 -1.58
C ARG A 68 -2.11 -15.77 -0.83
N ALA A 69 -0.99 -15.64 -1.54
CA ALA A 69 0.29 -15.39 -0.89
C ALA A 69 0.36 -14.01 -0.19
N GLU A 70 -0.45 -13.06 -0.63
CA GLU A 70 -0.58 -11.73 -0.05
C GLU A 70 -1.91 -11.56 0.72
N SER A 71 -2.58 -12.65 1.12
CA SER A 71 -3.82 -12.55 1.88
C SER A 71 -3.56 -12.02 3.28
N ALA A 72 -4.49 -11.24 3.80
CA ALA A 72 -4.48 -10.78 5.17
C ALA A 72 -4.42 -11.98 6.14
N VAL A 73 -3.71 -11.79 7.25
CA VAL A 73 -3.74 -12.71 8.39
C VAL A 73 -4.80 -12.19 9.37
N LYS A 74 -5.62 -13.07 9.93
CA LYS A 74 -6.60 -12.65 10.93
C LYS A 74 -5.85 -12.35 12.24
N ILE A 75 -6.08 -11.16 12.79
CA ILE A 75 -5.57 -10.75 14.10
C ILE A 75 -6.79 -10.54 14.98
N GLU A 76 -6.85 -11.26 16.10
CA GLU A 76 -7.88 -11.08 17.12
C GLU A 76 -7.30 -10.29 18.28
N VAL A 77 -7.98 -9.20 18.64
CA VAL A 77 -7.61 -8.33 19.75
C VAL A 77 -8.82 -8.23 20.67
N ILE A 78 -8.58 -8.38 21.97
CA ILE A 78 -9.61 -8.23 23.00
C ILE A 78 -9.89 -6.73 23.16
N ALA A 79 -11.13 -6.30 22.92
CA ALA A 79 -11.56 -4.90 23.01
C ALA A 79 -11.42 -4.31 24.43
N PRO A 80 -11.19 -2.98 24.60
CA PRO A 80 -11.06 -2.39 25.93
C PRO A 80 -12.39 -2.36 26.61
N GLU A 81 -12.37 -2.50 27.94
CA GLU A 81 -13.55 -2.25 28.74
C GLU A 81 -14.04 -0.81 28.47
N GLU A 82 -13.11 0.13 28.32
CA GLU A 82 -13.33 1.55 28.03
C GLU A 82 -14.04 1.80 26.70
N ALA A 83 -13.85 0.93 25.71
CA ALA A 83 -14.52 1.06 24.40
C ALA A 83 -15.94 0.51 24.39
N LYS A 84 -16.41 -0.13 25.46
CA LYS A 84 -17.77 -0.66 25.51
C LYS A 84 -18.81 0.48 25.50
N PRO A 85 -19.95 0.34 24.81
CA PRO A 85 -20.95 1.41 24.65
C PRO A 85 -21.44 2.07 25.94
N HIS A 86 -21.46 1.32 27.05
CA HIS A 86 -21.98 1.77 28.34
C HIS A 86 -20.95 1.73 29.47
N TRP A 87 -19.66 1.81 29.11
CA TRP A 87 -18.59 1.81 30.11
C TRP A 87 -18.69 3.00 31.07
N LYS A 88 -18.53 2.69 32.36
CA LYS A 88 -18.54 3.64 33.48
C LYS A 88 -17.27 3.50 34.31
N GLY A 89 -16.28 4.35 34.03
CA GLY A 89 -15.05 4.45 34.82
C GLY A 89 -15.11 5.47 35.97
N LYS A 90 -14.07 5.42 36.81
CA LYS A 90 -13.74 6.45 37.81
C LYS A 90 -13.64 7.81 37.12
N ARG A 91 -14.10 8.88 37.77
CA ARG A 91 -13.92 10.26 37.29
C ARG A 91 -12.80 10.96 38.05
N LEU A 92 -12.00 11.75 37.35
CA LEU A 92 -11.02 12.63 37.97
C LEU A 92 -11.72 13.89 38.50
N ASN A 93 -11.34 14.33 39.69
CA ASN A 93 -11.79 15.60 40.27
C ASN A 93 -10.69 16.17 41.19
N PRO A 94 -9.99 17.25 40.80
CA PRO A 94 -10.09 17.96 39.52
C PRO A 94 -9.58 17.10 38.35
N VAL A 95 -10.03 17.43 37.14
CA VAL A 95 -9.49 16.83 35.92
C VAL A 95 -8.13 17.48 35.63
N SER A 96 -7.06 16.69 35.65
CA SER A 96 -5.69 17.13 35.39
C SER A 96 -4.93 16.06 34.63
N ILE A 97 -4.09 16.49 33.69
CA ILE A 97 -3.16 15.62 32.95
C ILE A 97 -1.97 15.22 33.84
N ARG A 98 -1.64 16.02 34.86
CA ARG A 98 -0.50 15.80 35.75
C ARG A 98 -0.96 15.48 37.16
N ASN A 99 -0.36 14.45 37.75
CA ASN A 99 -0.46 14.15 39.16
C ASN A 99 0.81 14.61 39.89
N PRO A 100 0.74 15.54 40.86
CA PRO A 100 1.90 15.94 41.64
C PRO A 100 2.58 14.78 42.38
N ASP A 101 1.82 13.76 42.79
CA ASP A 101 2.34 12.58 43.49
C ASP A 101 3.09 11.62 42.56
N GLU A 102 2.83 11.71 41.24
CA GLU A 102 3.39 10.81 40.22
C GLU A 102 3.84 11.61 38.98
N PRO A 103 4.87 12.48 39.10
CA PRO A 103 5.26 13.40 38.04
C PRO A 103 5.83 12.71 36.79
N ALA A 104 6.28 11.46 36.93
CA ALA A 104 6.74 10.63 35.82
C ALA A 104 5.60 10.01 35.00
N PHE A 105 4.33 10.22 35.41
CA PHE A 105 3.16 9.71 34.72
C PHE A 105 2.29 10.83 34.19
N ILE A 106 1.73 10.60 33.00
CA ILE A 106 0.77 11.45 32.34
C ILE A 106 -0.60 10.77 32.40
N GLN A 107 -1.62 11.47 32.85
CA GLN A 107 -2.97 10.95 33.01
C GLN A 107 -3.81 11.22 31.76
N SER A 108 -4.47 10.19 31.25
CA SER A 108 -5.48 10.31 30.20
C SER A 108 -6.89 10.24 30.80
N TYR A 109 -7.78 11.07 30.27
CA TYR A 109 -9.17 11.13 30.68
C TYR A 109 -10.06 11.47 29.49
N CYS A 110 -11.32 11.05 29.57
CA CYS A 110 -12.33 11.38 28.57
C CYS A 110 -12.76 12.85 28.72
N PRO A 111 -12.50 13.73 27.73
CA PRO A 111 -12.79 15.16 27.87
C PRO A 111 -14.28 15.46 27.99
N ALA A 112 -15.15 14.59 27.47
CA ALA A 112 -16.59 14.77 27.56
C ALA A 112 -17.18 14.46 28.95
N THR A 113 -16.55 13.58 29.73
CA THR A 113 -17.13 13.05 30.98
C THR A 113 -16.21 13.16 32.20
N GLY A 114 -14.93 13.49 32.02
CA GLY A 114 -13.90 13.44 33.06
C GLY A 114 -13.54 12.03 33.53
N GLN A 115 -13.98 10.98 32.83
CA GLN A 115 -13.65 9.60 33.19
C GLN A 115 -12.17 9.31 32.95
N TYR A 116 -11.51 8.77 33.96
CA TYR A 116 -10.11 8.35 33.90
C TYR A 116 -9.94 7.17 32.94
N LEU A 117 -9.10 7.33 31.92
CA LEU A 117 -8.81 6.32 30.90
C LEU A 117 -7.50 5.57 31.18
N GLY A 118 -6.66 6.08 32.07
CA GLY A 118 -5.40 5.45 32.44
C GLY A 118 -4.29 6.47 32.68
N LYS A 119 -3.09 5.96 32.91
CA LYS A 119 -1.87 6.77 32.99
C LYS A 119 -0.74 6.11 32.24
N PHE A 120 0.13 6.92 31.66
CA PHE A 120 1.25 6.49 30.84
C PHE A 120 2.54 7.04 31.45
N LYS A 121 3.56 6.19 31.53
CA LYS A 121 4.88 6.62 32.00
C LYS A 121 5.49 7.50 30.92
N SER A 122 5.98 8.68 31.30
CA SER A 122 6.77 9.54 30.42
C SER A 122 8.12 8.86 30.17
N SER A 123 8.47 8.70 28.89
CA SER A 123 9.73 8.06 28.50
C SER A 123 10.93 8.92 28.87
N THR A 124 11.97 8.28 29.40
CA THR A 124 13.27 8.92 29.67
C THR A 124 14.13 8.96 28.42
N THR A 125 15.22 9.72 28.44
CA THR A 125 16.19 9.74 27.32
C THR A 125 16.76 8.35 27.07
N GLU A 126 17.02 7.58 28.12
CA GLU A 126 17.54 6.21 28.03
C GLU A 126 16.52 5.25 27.39
N ASP A 127 15.22 5.43 27.68
CA ASP A 127 14.15 4.65 27.03
C ASP A 127 14.11 4.93 25.52
N ILE A 128 14.32 6.19 25.12
CA ILE A 128 14.35 6.60 23.70
C ILE A 128 15.56 6.01 22.99
N ASP A 129 16.75 6.14 23.58
CA ASP A 129 17.99 5.64 22.98
C ASP A 129 17.94 4.11 22.80
N THR A 130 17.36 3.41 23.78
CA THR A 130 17.11 1.97 23.69
C THR A 130 16.14 1.65 22.55
N ALA A 131 15.04 2.39 22.42
CA ALA A 131 14.07 2.19 21.34
C ALA A 131 14.69 2.45 19.96
N ILE A 132 15.53 3.48 19.81
CA ILE A 132 16.27 3.77 18.58
C ILE A 132 17.22 2.63 18.22
N ALA A 133 17.99 2.12 19.19
CA ALA A 133 18.94 1.04 18.95
C ALA A 133 18.23 -0.23 18.45
N LEU A 134 17.12 -0.61 19.11
CA LEU A 134 16.35 -1.78 18.70
C LEU A 134 15.66 -1.58 17.34
N ALA A 135 15.14 -0.38 17.07
CA ALA A 135 14.57 -0.01 15.77
C ALA A 135 15.61 -0.09 14.66
N ALA A 136 16.83 0.37 14.90
CA ALA A 136 17.91 0.28 13.93
C ALA A 136 18.27 -1.17 13.60
N GLU A 137 18.29 -2.08 14.58
CA GLU A 137 18.54 -3.51 14.34
C GLU A 137 17.41 -4.16 13.54
N ALA A 138 16.16 -3.90 13.91
CA ALA A 138 14.99 -4.44 13.20
C ALA A 138 14.93 -3.92 11.75
N GLN A 139 15.21 -2.63 11.56
CA GLN A 139 15.16 -1.98 10.27
C GLN A 139 16.09 -2.63 9.25
N GLN A 140 17.29 -3.06 9.65
CA GLN A 140 18.24 -3.72 8.74
C GLN A 140 17.64 -4.99 8.11
N LYS A 141 16.92 -5.78 8.92
CA LYS A 141 16.21 -6.99 8.45
C LYS A 141 14.97 -6.61 7.65
N PHE A 142 14.23 -5.60 8.11
CA PHE A 142 12.98 -5.17 7.48
C PHE A 142 13.20 -4.53 6.10
N ALA A 143 14.31 -3.79 5.91
CA ALA A 143 14.70 -3.18 4.64
C ALA A 143 14.89 -4.19 3.51
N LEU A 144 15.26 -5.43 3.83
CA LEU A 144 15.49 -6.50 2.86
C LEU A 144 14.19 -7.21 2.43
N THR A 145 13.07 -6.95 3.12
CA THR A 145 11.78 -7.56 2.77
C THR A 145 11.27 -7.07 1.42
N SER A 146 10.56 -7.93 0.70
CA SER A 146 9.95 -7.61 -0.58
C SER A 146 8.69 -6.75 -0.43
N PHE A 147 8.33 -6.02 -1.49
CA PHE A 147 7.03 -5.30 -1.53
C PHE A 147 5.84 -6.23 -1.31
N LYS A 148 5.95 -7.51 -1.68
CA LYS A 148 4.91 -8.52 -1.47
C LYS A 148 4.66 -8.74 0.03
N GLU A 149 5.72 -8.87 0.82
CA GLU A 149 5.64 -9.05 2.27
C GLU A 149 5.09 -7.80 2.95
N ARG A 150 5.58 -6.62 2.57
CA ARG A 150 5.10 -5.33 3.10
C ARG A 150 3.62 -5.08 2.76
N ARG A 151 3.18 -5.43 1.54
CA ARG A 151 1.75 -5.40 1.17
C ARG A 151 0.91 -6.36 2.02
N LYS A 152 1.43 -7.53 2.36
CA LYS A 152 0.72 -8.48 3.22
C LYS A 152 0.49 -7.91 4.61
N VAL A 153 1.48 -7.22 5.18
CA VAL A 153 1.33 -6.49 6.46
C VAL A 153 0.25 -5.42 6.34
N LEU A 154 0.30 -4.58 5.31
CA LEU A 154 -0.70 -3.52 5.10
C LEU A 154 -2.11 -4.06 4.84
N ARG A 155 -2.27 -5.19 4.14
CA ARG A 155 -3.59 -5.84 3.97
C ARG A 155 -4.11 -6.42 5.27
N THR A 156 -3.22 -6.97 6.08
CA THR A 156 -3.57 -7.46 7.41
C THR A 156 -4.06 -6.32 8.29
N LEU A 157 -3.34 -5.20 8.30
CA LEU A 157 -3.75 -3.97 8.98
C LEU A 157 -5.08 -3.41 8.44
N ASN A 158 -5.26 -3.38 7.12
CA ASN A 158 -6.52 -2.93 6.50
C ASN A 158 -7.71 -3.78 6.97
N GLN A 159 -7.56 -5.11 6.93
CA GLN A 159 -8.60 -6.02 7.39
C GLN A 159 -8.89 -5.85 8.88
N PHE A 160 -7.84 -5.73 9.71
CA PHE A 160 -7.99 -5.48 11.14
C PHE A 160 -8.79 -4.21 11.44
N ILE A 161 -8.51 -3.11 10.72
CA ILE A 161 -9.24 -1.85 10.89
C ILE A 161 -10.70 -2.00 10.46
N CYS A 162 -10.98 -2.70 9.36
CA CYS A 162 -12.33 -2.98 8.91
C CYS A 162 -13.12 -3.79 9.96
N ASP A 163 -12.50 -4.84 10.51
CA ASP A 163 -13.12 -5.73 11.49
C ASP A 163 -13.37 -5.03 12.84
N ASN A 164 -12.55 -4.04 13.19
CA ASN A 164 -12.57 -3.35 14.49
C ASN A 164 -12.98 -1.87 14.41
N GLN A 165 -13.56 -1.43 13.28
CA GLN A 165 -13.85 -0.01 13.04
C GLN A 165 -14.68 0.63 14.15
N GLU A 166 -15.68 -0.06 14.68
CA GLU A 166 -16.54 0.47 15.72
C GLU A 166 -15.78 0.69 17.02
N ILE A 167 -14.92 -0.25 17.39
CA ILE A 167 -14.08 -0.17 18.59
C ILE A 167 -13.10 0.99 18.45
N ILE A 168 -12.41 1.08 17.30
CA ILE A 168 -11.45 2.16 17.02
C ILE A 168 -12.15 3.53 17.10
N ALA A 169 -13.33 3.67 16.49
CA ALA A 169 -14.10 4.91 16.54
C ALA A 169 -14.50 5.26 17.98
N ARG A 170 -14.96 4.29 18.77
CA ARG A 170 -15.33 4.51 20.18
C ARG A 170 -14.14 4.97 21.01
N VAL A 171 -12.97 4.37 20.83
CA VAL A 171 -11.74 4.80 21.53
C VAL A 171 -11.39 6.23 21.13
N ALA A 172 -11.35 6.55 19.84
CA ALA A 172 -11.07 7.90 19.37
C ALA A 172 -12.06 8.94 19.91
N CYS A 173 -13.36 8.60 19.98
CA CYS A 173 -14.38 9.45 20.58
C CYS A 173 -14.17 9.66 22.08
N ARG A 174 -13.84 8.59 22.82
CA ARG A 174 -13.62 8.66 24.26
C ARG A 174 -12.46 9.57 24.60
N ASP A 175 -11.44 9.54 23.78
CA ASP A 175 -10.16 10.13 24.09
C ASP A 175 -10.08 11.58 23.57
N SER A 176 -10.55 11.85 22.35
CA SER A 176 -10.53 13.21 21.79
C SER A 176 -11.81 14.00 22.04
N GLY A 177 -12.90 13.35 22.48
CA GLY A 177 -14.22 13.97 22.62
C GLY A 177 -15.00 14.18 21.31
N LYS A 178 -14.51 13.63 20.18
CA LYS A 178 -15.21 13.75 18.88
C LYS A 178 -16.46 12.88 18.82
N THR A 179 -17.35 13.21 17.88
CA THR A 179 -18.55 12.38 17.63
C THR A 179 -18.20 11.09 16.88
N MET A 180 -19.03 10.05 17.02
CA MET A 180 -18.82 8.77 16.30
C MET A 180 -18.77 8.93 14.78
N VAL A 181 -19.54 9.88 14.23
CA VAL A 181 -19.55 10.18 12.80
C VAL A 181 -18.21 10.78 12.38
N ASP A 182 -17.72 11.76 13.12
CA ASP A 182 -16.42 12.38 12.85
C ASP A 182 -15.25 11.39 13.04
N ALA A 183 -15.29 10.53 14.06
CA ALA A 183 -14.31 9.45 14.20
C ALA A 183 -14.36 8.48 13.02
N SER A 184 -15.54 8.06 12.58
CA SER A 184 -15.66 7.09 11.48
C SER A 184 -15.16 7.68 10.15
N MET A 185 -15.52 8.93 9.85
CA MET A 185 -15.14 9.60 8.60
C MET A 185 -13.70 10.11 8.63
N GLY A 186 -13.28 10.74 9.72
CA GLY A 186 -12.01 11.44 9.87
C GLY A 186 -10.86 10.60 10.43
N GLU A 187 -11.13 9.46 11.09
CA GLU A 187 -10.07 8.55 11.55
C GLU A 187 -9.98 7.33 10.66
N ILE A 188 -11.11 6.64 10.45
CA ILE A 188 -11.11 5.29 9.91
C ILE A 188 -11.10 5.31 8.39
N LEU A 189 -12.09 5.99 7.78
CA LEU A 189 -12.25 6.01 6.33
C LEU A 189 -11.00 6.55 5.62
N VAL A 190 -10.48 7.68 6.08
CA VAL A 190 -9.26 8.30 5.50
C VAL A 190 -8.03 7.41 5.66
N THR A 191 -7.93 6.65 6.75
CA THR A 191 -6.81 5.73 6.99
C THR A 191 -6.91 4.51 6.09
N LEU A 192 -8.09 3.92 5.97
CA LEU A 192 -8.35 2.82 5.05
C LEU A 192 -8.05 3.22 3.60
N GLU A 193 -8.47 4.41 3.17
CA GLU A 193 -8.19 4.90 1.83
C GLU A 193 -6.69 5.11 1.59
N LYS A 194 -5.95 5.60 2.58
CA LYS A 194 -4.49 5.73 2.50
C LYS A 194 -3.80 4.37 2.33
N ILE A 195 -4.25 3.36 3.08
CA ILE A 195 -3.76 1.99 2.92
C ILE A 195 -4.08 1.47 1.52
N ASN A 196 -5.34 1.63 1.06
CA ASN A 196 -5.78 1.17 -0.26
C ASN A 196 -4.97 1.81 -1.39
N TRP A 197 -4.72 3.12 -1.29
CA TRP A 197 -3.91 3.84 -2.27
C TRP A 197 -2.48 3.32 -2.29
N ILE A 198 -1.85 3.10 -1.14
CA ILE A 198 -0.49 2.55 -1.05
C ILE A 198 -0.42 1.12 -1.59
N LEU A 199 -1.41 0.28 -1.27
CA LEU A 199 -1.50 -1.08 -1.81
C LEU A 199 -1.61 -1.12 -3.33
N LYS A 200 -2.30 -0.14 -3.93
CA LYS A 200 -2.54 -0.04 -5.37
C LYS A 200 -1.40 0.64 -6.12
N ASN A 201 -0.84 1.71 -5.57
CA ASN A 201 0.05 2.63 -6.28
C ASN A 201 1.48 2.64 -5.73
N GLY A 202 1.71 2.17 -4.50
CA GLY A 202 2.98 2.36 -3.80
C GLY A 202 4.20 1.84 -4.56
N GLU A 203 4.13 0.62 -5.13
CA GLU A 203 5.26 0.03 -5.87
C GLU A 203 5.54 0.81 -7.17
N LYS A 204 4.51 1.34 -7.82
CA LYS A 204 4.65 2.20 -8.99
C LYS A 204 5.31 3.52 -8.61
N SER A 205 4.95 4.10 -7.45
CA SER A 205 5.51 5.35 -6.95
C SER A 205 6.99 5.24 -6.59
N LEU A 206 7.45 4.06 -6.16
CA LEU A 206 8.86 3.80 -5.81
C LEU A 206 9.68 3.19 -6.97
N LYS A 207 9.12 3.13 -8.17
CA LYS A 207 9.82 2.55 -9.33
C LYS A 207 10.99 3.44 -9.74
N THR A 208 12.14 2.81 -9.99
CA THR A 208 13.34 3.46 -10.53
C THR A 208 13.00 4.25 -11.79
N SER A 209 13.40 5.52 -11.82
CA SER A 209 13.12 6.44 -12.92
C SER A 209 14.42 6.81 -13.63
N THR A 210 14.56 6.40 -14.88
CA THR A 210 15.71 6.76 -15.72
C THR A 210 15.60 8.21 -16.18
N ARG A 211 16.71 8.93 -16.19
CA ARG A 211 16.81 10.28 -16.77
C ARG A 211 17.36 10.20 -18.19
N PRO A 212 16.94 11.11 -19.10
CA PRO A 212 17.52 11.19 -20.43
C PRO A 212 19.04 11.30 -20.33
N GLY A 213 19.74 10.47 -21.10
CA GLY A 213 21.19 10.53 -21.18
C GLY A 213 21.67 11.81 -21.87
N PRO A 214 22.98 12.12 -21.78
CA PRO A 214 23.57 13.23 -22.52
C PRO A 214 23.30 13.07 -24.03
N SER A 215 23.01 14.19 -24.71
CA SER A 215 22.70 14.23 -26.14
C SER A 215 23.90 13.89 -27.05
N ASN A 216 25.12 13.88 -26.51
CA ASN A 216 26.34 13.56 -27.24
C ASN A 216 26.56 12.04 -27.34
N LEU A 217 26.73 11.54 -28.57
CA LEU A 217 26.97 10.13 -28.90
C LEU A 217 28.20 9.53 -28.16
N LEU A 218 29.25 10.33 -27.93
CA LEU A 218 30.44 9.89 -27.17
C LEU A 218 30.13 9.55 -25.71
N MET A 219 29.00 10.03 -25.16
CA MET A 219 28.60 9.81 -23.76
C MET A 219 27.38 8.89 -23.63
N SER A 220 27.00 8.20 -24.72
CA SER A 220 25.83 7.30 -24.78
C SER A 220 25.89 6.09 -23.84
N TYR A 221 27.09 5.74 -23.34
CA TYR A 221 27.27 4.69 -22.33
C TYR A 221 26.88 5.14 -20.91
N LYS A 222 26.74 6.45 -20.65
CA LYS A 222 26.37 6.98 -19.33
C LYS A 222 24.86 6.93 -19.16
N ARG A 223 24.40 6.28 -18.08
CA ARG A 223 23.00 6.23 -17.68
C ARG A 223 22.83 6.92 -16.33
N ALA A 224 21.77 7.69 -16.20
CA ALA A 224 21.37 8.31 -14.94
C ALA A 224 20.01 7.77 -14.53
N GLU A 225 19.85 7.44 -13.25
CA GLU A 225 18.61 6.94 -12.69
C GLU A 225 18.39 7.46 -11.28
N VAL A 226 17.13 7.53 -10.89
CA VAL A 226 16.69 7.85 -9.52
C VAL A 226 16.14 6.58 -8.90
N ARG A 227 16.75 6.16 -7.80
CA ARG A 227 16.32 5.04 -6.97
C ARG A 227 15.80 5.57 -5.63
N TYR A 228 14.82 4.86 -5.07
CA TYR A 228 14.26 5.16 -3.76
C TYR A 228 14.71 4.08 -2.79
N GLU A 229 15.45 4.48 -1.78
CA GLU A 229 15.95 3.60 -0.72
C GLU A 229 15.34 4.01 0.63
N PRO A 230 15.15 3.07 1.57
CA PRO A 230 14.71 3.40 2.91
C PRO A 230 15.67 4.38 3.58
N LEU A 231 15.13 5.31 4.37
CA LEU A 231 15.89 6.26 5.18
C LEU A 231 16.51 5.62 6.43
N GLY A 232 15.97 4.50 6.90
CA GLY A 232 16.39 3.86 8.14
C GLY A 232 15.33 4.00 9.22
N VAL A 233 15.75 4.49 10.39
CA VAL A 233 14.84 4.77 11.52
C VAL A 233 14.28 6.18 11.36
N VAL A 234 12.96 6.31 11.34
CA VAL A 234 12.24 7.58 11.28
C VAL A 234 11.43 7.80 12.55
N ALA A 235 11.28 9.06 12.96
CA ALA A 235 10.45 9.44 14.10
C ALA A 235 9.22 10.21 13.63
N ALA A 236 8.05 9.92 14.20
CA ALA A 236 6.81 10.68 14.01
C ALA A 236 6.33 11.29 15.32
N LEU A 237 6.13 12.60 15.32
CA LEU A 237 5.46 13.35 16.37
C LEU A 237 4.08 13.74 15.84
N VAL A 238 3.03 13.26 16.50
CA VAL A 238 1.64 13.36 15.99
C VAL A 238 0.77 14.18 16.92
N SER A 239 -0.23 14.86 16.35
CA SER A 239 -1.17 15.69 17.10
C SER A 239 -2.39 14.91 17.58
N TRP A 240 -2.96 15.35 18.71
CA TRP A 240 -4.07 14.73 19.44
C TRP A 240 -5.45 14.86 18.78
N ASN A 241 -5.60 15.68 17.74
CA ASN A 241 -6.91 15.99 17.13
C ASN A 241 -7.45 14.85 16.25
N TYR A 242 -6.56 14.10 15.59
CA TYR A 242 -6.90 12.86 14.87
C TYR A 242 -5.92 11.74 15.23
N PRO A 243 -5.95 11.25 16.48
CA PRO A 243 -4.87 10.43 17.03
C PRO A 243 -4.61 9.19 16.18
N PHE A 244 -5.68 8.48 15.79
CA PHE A 244 -5.55 7.25 15.02
C PHE A 244 -5.03 7.54 13.59
N HIS A 245 -5.65 8.45 12.86
CA HIS A 245 -5.24 8.77 11.49
C HIS A 245 -3.82 9.35 11.41
N ASN A 246 -3.50 10.30 12.30
CA ASN A 246 -2.20 10.96 12.31
C ASN A 246 -1.08 9.99 12.64
N LEU A 247 -1.30 9.03 13.54
CA LEU A 247 -0.34 7.95 13.79
C LEU A 247 -0.23 7.00 12.59
N MET A 248 -1.36 6.57 12.05
CA MET A 248 -1.36 5.54 11.02
C MET A 248 -0.70 6.04 9.73
N GLY A 249 -0.76 7.33 9.41
CA GLY A 249 -0.12 7.90 8.22
C GLY A 249 1.38 7.54 8.09
N PRO A 250 2.23 7.96 9.04
CA PRO A 250 3.64 7.58 9.11
C PRO A 250 3.87 6.07 9.21
N VAL A 251 3.03 5.34 9.98
CA VAL A 251 3.14 3.86 10.10
C VAL A 251 3.01 3.19 8.73
N ILE A 252 1.95 3.52 7.99
CA ILE A 252 1.68 2.91 6.69
C ILE A 252 2.80 3.24 5.69
N ALA A 253 3.27 4.49 5.68
CA ALA A 253 4.36 4.91 4.80
C ALA A 253 5.67 4.18 5.14
N SER A 254 6.01 4.07 6.43
CA SER A 254 7.25 3.44 6.90
C SER A 254 7.26 1.93 6.61
N ILE A 255 6.17 1.24 6.92
CA ILE A 255 5.99 -0.19 6.59
C ILE A 255 6.19 -0.43 5.10
N PHE A 256 5.59 0.40 4.25
CA PHE A 256 5.67 0.19 2.80
C PHE A 256 7.08 0.46 2.24
N THR A 257 7.72 1.51 2.74
CA THR A 257 9.04 1.95 2.28
C THR A 257 10.19 1.15 2.87
N GLY A 258 9.97 0.34 3.93
CA GLY A 258 11.01 -0.46 4.57
C GLY A 258 11.80 0.31 5.63
N ASN A 259 11.17 1.32 6.22
CA ASN A 259 11.71 2.09 7.34
C ASN A 259 11.20 1.51 8.66
N ALA A 260 12.00 1.64 9.70
CA ALA A 260 11.52 1.47 11.06
C ALA A 260 10.95 2.79 11.57
N LEU A 261 9.85 2.74 12.29
CA LEU A 261 9.18 3.92 12.82
C LEU A 261 9.18 3.93 14.34
N LEU A 262 9.72 5.00 14.91
CA LEU A 262 9.43 5.41 16.27
C LEU A 262 8.34 6.46 16.24
N PHE A 263 7.38 6.37 17.15
CA PHE A 263 6.40 7.41 17.34
C PHE A 263 6.34 7.77 18.81
N TRP A 264 6.41 9.07 19.08
CA TRP A 264 6.20 9.60 20.42
C TRP A 264 4.72 9.88 20.55
N ASP A 265 4.07 9.18 21.45
CA ASP A 265 2.70 9.49 21.75
C ASP A 265 2.60 10.26 23.06
N VAL A 266 2.02 11.45 22.97
CA VAL A 266 1.38 12.11 24.09
C VAL A 266 0.02 11.44 24.28
N ASP A 267 0.01 10.44 25.18
CA ASP A 267 -1.17 9.88 25.86
C ASP A 267 -2.12 8.90 25.16
N MET A 268 -1.99 8.53 23.88
CA MET A 268 -3.25 8.20 23.16
C MET A 268 -3.38 6.84 22.44
N ILE A 269 -2.33 6.04 22.27
CA ILE A 269 -2.38 4.87 21.36
C ILE A 269 -1.60 3.67 21.90
N LEU A 270 -1.20 3.68 23.18
CA LEU A 270 -0.80 2.42 23.82
C LEU A 270 -1.99 1.46 23.95
N ILE A 271 -3.23 1.93 24.04
CA ILE A 271 -4.43 1.08 24.09
C ILE A 271 -4.79 0.51 22.70
N LEU A 272 -4.13 0.88 21.60
CA LEU A 272 -4.35 0.23 20.29
C LEU A 272 -3.12 -0.55 19.82
N PHE A 273 -1.91 -0.10 20.17
CA PHE A 273 -0.66 -0.76 19.79
C PHE A 273 -0.08 -1.70 20.85
N SER A 274 -0.24 -1.46 22.16
CA SER A 274 0.03 -2.49 23.20
C SER A 274 -0.87 -3.72 23.01
N TRP A 275 -1.93 -3.56 22.21
CA TRP A 275 -3.00 -4.53 22.00
C TRP A 275 -2.80 -5.39 20.76
N CYS A 276 -2.25 -4.82 19.68
CA CYS A 276 -1.61 -5.60 18.63
C CYS A 276 -0.31 -6.28 19.13
N ALA A 277 0.33 -5.70 20.15
CA ALA A 277 1.58 -6.18 20.76
C ALA A 277 1.38 -7.02 22.03
N ALA A 278 0.14 -7.41 22.39
CA ALA A 278 -0.15 -8.24 23.56
C ALA A 278 0.32 -9.72 23.42
N GLY A 279 1.26 -9.97 22.51
CA GLY A 279 2.10 -11.17 22.44
C GLY A 279 3.62 -10.89 22.40
N GLN A 280 4.06 -9.63 22.27
CA GLN A 280 5.47 -9.24 22.30
C GLN A 280 5.56 -7.76 22.66
N LYS A 281 6.07 -7.46 23.87
CA LYS A 281 6.46 -6.12 24.26
C LYS A 281 7.35 -5.54 23.15
N THR A 282 6.99 -4.33 22.71
CA THR A 282 7.68 -3.54 21.68
C THR A 282 7.39 -4.03 20.25
N LEU A 283 6.36 -3.45 19.62
CA LEU A 283 6.19 -3.51 18.17
C LEU A 283 7.23 -2.58 17.55
N ILE A 284 8.43 -3.10 17.38
CA ILE A 284 9.44 -2.54 16.50
C ILE A 284 9.17 -3.19 15.15
N ILE A 285 8.67 -2.41 14.19
CA ILE A 285 8.73 -2.80 12.77
C ILE A 285 9.96 -2.13 12.19
#